data_AF-X0ZK18-F1
#
_entry.id   AF-X0ZK18-F1
#
_cell.length_a   1.000
_cell.length_b   1.000
_cell.length_c   1.000
_cell.angle_alpha   90.00
_cell.angle_beta   90.00
_cell.angle_gamma   90.00
#
_symmetry.space_group_name_H-M   'P 1'
#
loop_
_entity.id
_entity.type
_entity.pdbx_description
1 polymer ?
#
loop_
_entity_poly.entity_id
_entity_poly.type
_entity_poly.pdbx_seq_one_letter_code
_entity_poly.pdbx_strand_id
1 'polypeptide(L)'
;MTTTTAQISRPVSMSRSRWMGILFLAIGLAIFLLFGRALEPGLQAKFGLNPGYASQAIHIPDLVLPVQSTIYVLALLILFLGGWQLARGFRSSDAVLGVVALFFVVAFLTWAARGKSFNLVGMLGSSLVRATPIALAALCGVMSERCGVVNIAIEGIMLSSALAAVVAGTVTHNLYIGLLVAMLTGGLLAAVHAVLSISLKVDQIVSGTAINIFAAGATSFIAARFLEKNIDKL
;
A
#
# COMPACT_ATOMS: atom_id res chain seq x y z
N MET A 1 32.63 -58.31 9.93
CA MET A 1 32.16 -57.00 10.43
C MET A 1 31.56 -56.27 9.24
N THR A 2 30.26 -56.42 9.03
CA THR A 2 29.50 -55.85 7.89
C THR A 2 28.89 -54.53 8.33
N THR A 3 29.44 -53.41 7.86
CA THR A 3 28.88 -52.08 8.07
C THR A 3 27.66 -51.87 7.16
N THR A 4 26.47 -52.05 7.73
CA THR A 4 25.20 -51.68 7.11
C THR A 4 25.08 -50.15 7.06
N THR A 5 25.29 -49.55 5.89
CA THR A 5 25.01 -48.13 5.67
C THR A 5 23.49 -47.92 5.61
N ALA A 6 22.93 -47.34 6.67
CA ALA A 6 21.54 -46.91 6.70
C ALA A 6 21.31 -45.83 5.64
N GLN A 7 20.56 -46.17 4.60
CA GLN A 7 20.07 -45.23 3.59
C GLN A 7 19.08 -44.27 4.24
N ILE A 8 19.51 -43.04 4.51
CA ILE A 8 18.63 -41.96 4.97
C ILE A 8 17.73 -41.58 3.79
N SER A 9 16.47 -42.04 3.81
CA SER A 9 15.46 -41.65 2.83
C SER A 9 15.23 -40.14 2.92
N ARG A 10 15.70 -39.37 1.93
CA ARG A 10 15.36 -37.95 1.83
C ARG A 10 13.85 -37.82 1.63
N PRO A 11 13.14 -36.97 2.39
CA PRO A 11 11.72 -36.77 2.18
C PRO A 11 11.51 -36.29 0.74
N VAL A 12 10.56 -36.90 0.03
CA VAL A 12 10.20 -36.51 -1.34
C VAL A 12 9.69 -35.07 -1.31
N SER A 13 10.55 -34.11 -1.65
CA SER A 13 10.16 -32.71 -1.74
C SER A 13 9.15 -32.58 -2.88
N MET A 14 7.93 -32.16 -2.55
CA MET A 14 6.90 -31.92 -3.57
C MET A 14 7.41 -30.95 -4.62
N SER A 15 7.18 -31.26 -5.90
CA SER A 15 7.59 -30.36 -6.99
C SER A 15 6.86 -29.02 -6.86
N ARG A 16 7.55 -27.91 -7.18
CA ARG A 16 7.00 -26.55 -7.17
C ARG A 16 5.63 -26.45 -7.84
N SER A 17 5.41 -27.21 -8.93
CA SER A 17 4.13 -27.28 -9.65
C SER A 17 2.95 -27.76 -8.78
N ARG A 18 3.18 -28.76 -7.91
CA ARG A 18 2.13 -29.30 -7.02
C ARG A 18 1.80 -28.34 -5.88
N TRP A 19 2.82 -27.68 -5.34
CA TRP A 19 2.62 -26.62 -4.34
C TRP A 19 1.79 -25.46 -4.88
N MET A 20 2.06 -25.03 -6.12
CA MET A 20 1.27 -23.98 -6.78
C MET A 20 -0.20 -24.38 -6.97
N GLY A 21 -0.47 -25.64 -7.33
CA GLY A 21 -1.86 -26.14 -7.46
C GLY A 21 -2.61 -26.13 -6.12
N ILE A 22 -1.96 -26.57 -5.04
CA ILE A 22 -2.54 -26.52 -3.68
C ILE A 22 -2.78 -25.07 -3.25
N LEU A 23 -1.84 -24.16 -3.52
CA LEU A 23 -2.01 -22.73 -3.23
C LEU A 23 -3.23 -22.15 -3.94
N PHE A 24 -3.42 -22.43 -5.23
CA PHE A 24 -4.59 -21.96 -5.98
C PHE A 24 -5.89 -22.52 -5.40
N LEU A 25 -5.94 -23.82 -5.09
CA LEU A 25 -7.10 -24.42 -4.43
C LEU A 25 -7.40 -23.75 -3.08
N ALA A 26 -6.37 -23.48 -2.28
CA ALA A 26 -6.51 -22.80 -1.00
C ALA A 26 -7.06 -21.37 -1.17
N ILE A 27 -6.58 -20.61 -2.16
CA ILE A 27 -7.09 -19.27 -2.46
C ILE A 27 -8.56 -19.32 -2.92
N GLY A 28 -8.91 -20.23 -3.83
CA GLY A 28 -10.28 -20.40 -4.32
C GLY A 28 -11.25 -20.78 -3.19
N LEU A 29 -10.83 -21.68 -2.31
CA LEU A 29 -11.58 -22.06 -1.11
C LEU A 29 -11.69 -20.88 -0.14
N ALA A 30 -10.62 -20.12 0.07
CA ALA A 30 -10.63 -18.94 0.94
C ALA A 30 -11.61 -17.87 0.43
N ILE A 31 -11.65 -17.60 -0.87
CA ILE A 31 -12.65 -16.68 -1.46
C ILE A 31 -14.06 -17.16 -1.14
N PHE A 32 -14.35 -18.44 -1.36
CA PHE A 32 -15.68 -18.99 -1.07
C PHE A 32 -16.04 -18.89 0.41
N LEU A 33 -15.12 -19.26 1.30
CA LEU A 33 -15.37 -19.30 2.75
C LEU A 33 -15.44 -17.91 3.39
N LEU A 34 -14.53 -17.00 3.02
CA LEU A 34 -14.41 -15.68 3.63
C LEU A 34 -15.36 -14.66 2.99
N PHE A 35 -15.52 -14.72 1.66
CA PHE A 35 -16.30 -13.72 0.93
C PHE A 35 -17.69 -14.21 0.56
N GLY A 36 -17.86 -15.51 0.32
CA GLY A 36 -19.12 -16.10 -0.16
C GLY A 36 -20.18 -16.36 0.92
N ARG A 37 -19.78 -16.70 2.15
CA ARG A 37 -20.71 -17.25 3.17
C ARG A 37 -21.74 -16.28 3.74
N ALA A 38 -21.45 -14.97 3.77
CA ALA A 38 -22.28 -13.96 4.42
C ALA A 38 -22.90 -12.96 3.42
N LEU A 39 -23.25 -13.44 2.22
CA LEU A 39 -23.79 -12.60 1.15
C LEU A 39 -25.32 -12.70 1.08
N GLU A 40 -25.99 -11.55 1.20
CA GLU A 40 -27.42 -11.44 0.93
C GLU A 40 -27.70 -11.45 -0.58
N PRO A 41 -28.75 -12.15 -1.04
CA PRO A 41 -29.15 -12.14 -2.45
C PRO A 41 -29.47 -10.74 -2.96
N GLY A 42 -28.98 -10.40 -4.15
CA GLY A 42 -29.28 -9.12 -4.81
C GLY A 42 -28.34 -7.96 -4.47
N LEU A 43 -27.36 -8.16 -3.59
CA LEU A 43 -26.33 -7.14 -3.32
C LEU A 43 -25.50 -6.84 -4.59
N GLN A 44 -25.33 -5.55 -4.86
CA GLN A 44 -24.53 -5.05 -5.97
C GLN A 44 -23.33 -4.27 -5.45
N ALA A 45 -22.19 -4.43 -6.11
CA ALA A 45 -21.03 -3.57 -5.96
C ALA A 45 -21.00 -2.61 -7.16
N LYS A 46 -21.03 -1.29 -6.89
CA LYS A 46 -20.99 -0.27 -7.95
C LYS A 46 -19.61 0.38 -7.98
N PHE A 47 -18.90 0.23 -9.09
CA PHE A 47 -17.61 0.88 -9.31
C PHE A 47 -17.80 2.04 -10.29
N GLY A 48 -17.77 3.25 -9.74
CA GLY A 48 -17.86 4.49 -10.50
C GLY A 48 -16.59 4.73 -11.30
N LEU A 49 -16.76 4.96 -12.61
CA LEU A 49 -15.68 5.15 -13.56
C LEU A 49 -15.46 6.63 -13.93
N ASN A 50 -16.20 7.54 -13.30
CA ASN A 50 -16.10 8.97 -13.59
C ASN A 50 -15.23 9.70 -12.54
N PRO A 51 -14.29 10.56 -12.96
CA PRO A 51 -13.50 11.36 -12.03
C PRO A 51 -14.42 12.32 -11.26
N GLY A 52 -14.44 12.22 -9.93
CA GLY A 52 -15.30 13.04 -9.06
C GLY A 52 -14.90 14.51 -8.95
N TYR A 53 -13.86 14.96 -9.66
CA TYR A 53 -13.24 16.28 -9.55
C TYR A 53 -13.22 17.09 -10.87
N ALA A 54 -13.75 16.54 -11.97
CA ALA A 54 -13.73 17.20 -13.28
C ALA A 54 -15.12 17.21 -13.93
N SER A 55 -15.43 18.30 -14.63
CA SER A 55 -16.59 18.43 -15.52
C SER A 55 -16.62 17.25 -16.50
N GLN A 56 -17.66 16.44 -16.42
CA GLN A 56 -17.80 15.23 -17.22
C GLN A 56 -18.23 15.60 -18.65
N ALA A 57 -17.26 15.80 -19.56
CA ALA A 57 -17.55 15.89 -20.99
C ALA A 57 -18.08 14.54 -21.55
N ILE A 58 -17.76 13.42 -20.89
CA ILE A 58 -18.21 12.06 -21.23
C ILE A 58 -18.59 11.33 -19.95
N HIS A 59 -19.87 10.94 -19.82
CA HIS A 59 -20.38 10.17 -18.69
C HIS A 59 -20.27 8.67 -19.00
N ILE A 60 -19.37 7.97 -18.31
CA ILE A 60 -19.21 6.52 -18.44
C ILE A 60 -20.16 5.85 -17.42
N PRO A 61 -21.00 4.87 -17.83
CA PRO A 61 -21.84 4.13 -16.91
C PRO A 61 -21.00 3.40 -15.85
N ASP A 62 -21.49 3.37 -14.61
CA ASP A 62 -20.83 2.66 -13.52
C ASP A 62 -20.76 1.16 -13.81
N LEU A 63 -19.64 0.54 -13.45
CA LEU A 63 -19.49 -0.91 -13.52
C LEU A 63 -20.22 -1.53 -12.32
N VAL A 64 -21.36 -2.15 -12.59
CA VAL A 64 -22.19 -2.81 -11.58
C VAL A 64 -21.94 -4.31 -11.62
N LEU A 65 -21.42 -4.86 -10.52
CA LEU A 65 -21.17 -6.29 -10.36
C LEU A 65 -22.13 -6.88 -9.33
N PRO A 66 -22.94 -7.91 -9.69
CA PRO A 66 -23.72 -8.65 -8.71
C PRO A 66 -22.76 -9.46 -7.81
N VAL A 67 -22.72 -9.10 -6.53
CA VAL A 67 -21.65 -9.54 -5.61
C VAL A 67 -21.61 -11.06 -5.48
N GLN A 68 -22.78 -11.69 -5.34
CA GLN A 68 -22.90 -13.13 -5.13
C GLN A 68 -22.43 -13.95 -6.35
N SER A 69 -22.88 -13.59 -7.57
CA SER A 69 -22.48 -14.33 -8.77
C SER A 69 -21.00 -14.11 -9.08
N THR A 70 -20.49 -12.89 -8.94
CA THR A 70 -19.08 -12.60 -9.17
C THR A 70 -18.17 -13.41 -8.23
N ILE A 71 -18.46 -13.46 -6.93
CA ILE A 71 -17.63 -14.19 -5.97
C ILE A 71 -17.65 -15.70 -6.24
N TYR A 72 -18.80 -16.29 -6.52
CA TYR A 72 -18.90 -17.73 -6.80
C TYR A 72 -18.24 -18.12 -8.13
N VAL A 73 -18.39 -17.30 -9.17
CA VAL A 73 -17.72 -17.53 -10.46
C VAL A 73 -16.21 -17.46 -10.29
N LEU A 74 -15.68 -16.44 -9.60
CA LEU A 74 -14.24 -16.31 -9.37
C LEU A 74 -13.67 -17.44 -8.50
N ALA A 75 -14.39 -17.84 -7.45
CA ALA A 75 -14.00 -18.98 -6.61
C ALA A 75 -13.93 -20.28 -7.43
N LEU A 76 -14.95 -20.54 -8.26
CA LEU A 76 -15.01 -21.73 -9.11
C LEU A 76 -13.87 -21.73 -10.14
N LEU A 77 -13.60 -20.60 -10.79
CA LEU A 77 -12.51 -20.47 -11.76
C LEU A 77 -11.15 -20.75 -11.12
N ILE A 78 -10.88 -20.20 -9.93
CA ILE A 78 -9.62 -20.43 -9.23
C ILE A 78 -9.50 -21.89 -8.76
N LEU A 79 -10.58 -22.49 -8.26
CA LEU A 79 -10.60 -23.90 -7.89
C LEU A 79 -10.34 -24.80 -9.11
N PHE A 80 -10.93 -24.47 -10.25
CA PHE A 80 -10.68 -25.19 -11.51
C PHE A 80 -9.23 -25.06 -11.95
N LEU A 81 -8.65 -23.85 -11.92
CA LEU A 81 -7.24 -23.64 -12.25
C LEU A 81 -6.31 -24.39 -11.29
N GLY A 82 -6.63 -24.43 -9.99
CA GLY A 82 -5.88 -25.21 -9.00
C GLY A 82 -5.94 -26.72 -9.26
N GLY A 83 -7.13 -27.25 -9.55
CA GLY A 83 -7.30 -28.66 -9.92
C GLY A 83 -6.58 -29.01 -11.23
N TRP A 84 -6.66 -28.14 -12.23
CA TRP A 84 -5.98 -28.32 -13.51
C TRP A 84 -4.45 -28.29 -13.37
N GLN A 85 -3.93 -27.39 -12.55
CA GLN A 85 -2.50 -27.29 -12.22
C GLN A 85 -1.98 -28.56 -11.53
N LEU A 86 -2.80 -29.25 -10.73
CA LEU A 86 -2.44 -30.54 -10.12
C LEU A 86 -2.54 -31.72 -11.10
N ALA A 87 -3.54 -31.71 -11.99
CA ALA A 87 -3.81 -32.81 -12.91
C ALA A 87 -2.87 -32.85 -14.12
N ARG A 88 -2.66 -31.71 -14.78
CA ARG A 88 -1.88 -31.61 -16.02
C ARG A 88 -0.69 -30.67 -15.92
N GLY A 89 -0.73 -29.72 -14.98
CA GLY A 89 0.26 -28.66 -14.84
C GLY A 89 0.19 -27.63 -15.98
N PHE A 90 0.53 -26.39 -15.67
CA PHE A 90 0.66 -25.31 -16.65
C PHE A 90 2.12 -25.08 -17.03
N ARG A 91 2.34 -24.77 -18.31
CA ARG A 91 3.68 -24.44 -18.86
C ARG A 91 4.29 -23.21 -18.18
N SER A 92 3.47 -22.21 -17.81
CA SER A 92 3.88 -21.03 -17.05
C SER A 92 3.03 -20.90 -15.79
N SER A 93 3.48 -21.51 -14.69
CA SER A 93 2.78 -21.45 -13.41
C SER A 93 2.78 -20.02 -12.81
N ASP A 94 3.79 -19.21 -13.15
CA ASP A 94 3.93 -17.83 -12.65
C ASP A 94 2.92 -16.89 -13.32
N ALA A 95 2.61 -17.08 -14.60
CA ALA A 95 1.55 -16.33 -15.27
C ALA A 95 0.16 -16.65 -14.68
N VAL A 96 -0.09 -17.94 -14.39
CA VAL A 96 -1.34 -18.37 -13.76
C VAL A 96 -1.48 -17.81 -12.35
N LEU A 97 -0.38 -17.72 -11.59
CA LEU A 97 -0.37 -17.03 -10.29
C LEU A 97 -0.81 -15.57 -10.42
N GLY A 98 -0.33 -14.85 -11.45
CA GLY A 98 -0.75 -13.48 -11.72
C GLY A 98 -2.26 -13.37 -12.00
N VAL A 99 -2.82 -14.31 -12.78
CA VAL A 99 -4.27 -14.37 -13.05
C VAL A 99 -5.06 -14.68 -11.77
N VAL A 100 -4.61 -15.65 -10.96
CA VAL A 100 -5.24 -16.00 -9.68
C VAL A 100 -5.20 -14.81 -8.71
N ALA A 101 -4.08 -14.09 -8.64
CA ALA A 101 -3.94 -12.89 -7.84
C ALA A 101 -4.91 -11.79 -8.30
N LEU A 102 -5.04 -11.58 -9.61
CA LEU A 102 -6.00 -10.62 -10.17
C LEU A 102 -7.44 -11.00 -9.79
N PHE A 103 -7.83 -12.26 -9.96
CA PHE A 103 -9.16 -12.74 -9.57
C PHE A 103 -9.41 -12.62 -8.08
N PHE A 104 -8.40 -12.89 -7.24
CA PHE A 104 -8.50 -12.67 -5.81
C PHE A 104 -8.74 -11.19 -5.48
N VAL A 105 -7.99 -10.27 -6.09
CA VAL A 105 -8.19 -8.82 -5.90
C VAL A 105 -9.59 -8.40 -6.33
N VAL A 106 -10.09 -8.86 -7.48
CA VAL A 106 -11.45 -8.56 -7.93
C VAL A 106 -12.48 -9.10 -6.94
N ALA A 107 -12.34 -10.35 -6.49
CA ALA A 107 -13.24 -10.95 -5.50
C ALA A 107 -13.25 -10.17 -4.18
N PHE A 108 -12.07 -9.78 -3.69
CA PHE A 108 -11.92 -8.96 -2.49
C PHE A 108 -12.58 -7.60 -2.65
N LEU A 109 -12.33 -6.89 -3.76
CA LEU A 109 -12.92 -5.58 -4.02
C LEU A 109 -14.45 -5.65 -4.16
N THR A 110 -14.97 -6.64 -4.87
CA THR A 110 -16.42 -6.85 -5.00
C THR A 110 -17.07 -7.15 -3.64
N TRP A 111 -16.41 -7.95 -2.79
CA TRP A 111 -16.88 -8.23 -1.43
C TRP A 111 -16.80 -7.02 -0.51
N ALA A 112 -15.71 -6.26 -0.57
CA ALA A 112 -15.51 -5.03 0.19
C ALA A 112 -16.52 -3.95 -0.21
N ALA A 113 -16.91 -3.96 -1.49
CA ALA A 113 -17.87 -3.03 -2.08
C ALA A 113 -19.35 -3.44 -1.98
N ARG A 114 -19.67 -4.51 -1.23
CA ARG A 114 -21.04 -5.01 -1.12
C ARG A 114 -22.01 -3.93 -0.61
N GLY A 115 -23.03 -3.61 -1.41
CA GLY A 115 -24.06 -2.62 -1.07
C GLY A 115 -23.58 -1.17 -1.06
N LYS A 116 -22.37 -0.88 -1.59
CA LYS A 116 -21.76 0.45 -1.61
C LYS A 116 -21.32 0.84 -3.02
N SER A 117 -21.14 2.13 -3.25
CA SER A 117 -20.52 2.68 -4.44
C SER A 117 -19.08 3.14 -4.16
N PHE A 118 -18.16 2.81 -5.04
CA PHE A 118 -16.75 3.22 -4.98
C PHE A 118 -16.37 3.97 -6.24
N ASN A 119 -15.88 5.20 -6.12
CA ASN A 119 -15.30 5.91 -7.26
C ASN A 119 -13.87 5.42 -7.51
N LEU A 120 -13.72 4.47 -8.43
CA LEU A 120 -12.44 3.83 -8.69
C LEU A 120 -11.42 4.82 -9.26
N VAL A 121 -11.87 5.70 -10.16
CA VAL A 121 -11.01 6.71 -10.80
C VAL A 121 -10.57 7.77 -9.79
N GLY A 122 -11.47 8.25 -8.94
CA GLY A 122 -11.15 9.19 -7.88
C GLY A 122 -10.20 8.59 -6.83
N MET A 123 -10.38 7.32 -6.48
CA MET A 123 -9.47 6.61 -5.58
C MET A 123 -8.08 6.45 -6.19
N LEU A 124 -7.99 6.06 -7.47
CA LEU A 124 -6.71 5.97 -8.19
C LEU A 124 -6.03 7.33 -8.27
N GLY A 125 -6.76 8.38 -8.66
CA GLY A 125 -6.25 9.76 -8.71
C GLY A 125 -5.72 10.22 -7.35
N SER A 126 -6.51 10.07 -6.28
CA SER A 126 -6.08 10.45 -4.93
C SER A 126 -4.90 9.62 -4.41
N SER A 127 -4.80 8.36 -4.83
CA SER A 127 -3.67 7.48 -4.50
C SER A 127 -2.40 7.95 -5.19
N LEU A 128 -2.47 8.35 -6.47
CA LEU A 128 -1.34 8.92 -7.20
C LEU A 128 -0.86 10.24 -6.56
N VAL A 129 -1.80 11.12 -6.19
CA VAL A 129 -1.48 12.38 -5.51
C VAL A 129 -0.75 12.14 -4.19
N ARG A 130 -1.16 11.14 -3.39
CA ARG A 130 -0.47 10.77 -2.15
C ARG A 130 0.83 10.01 -2.36
N ALA A 131 0.91 9.17 -3.40
CA ALA A 131 2.12 8.41 -3.71
C ALA A 131 3.26 9.30 -4.21
N THR A 132 2.94 10.40 -4.90
CA THR A 132 3.93 11.34 -5.46
C THR A 132 4.93 11.86 -4.41
N PRO A 133 4.51 12.48 -3.28
CA PRO A 133 5.46 12.96 -2.27
C PRO A 133 6.24 11.82 -1.60
N ILE A 134 5.63 10.64 -1.42
CA ILE A 134 6.30 9.47 -0.87
C ILE A 134 7.38 8.95 -1.83
N ALA A 135 7.12 8.96 -3.14
CA ALA A 135 8.10 8.58 -4.15
C ALA A 135 9.28 9.55 -4.19
N LEU A 136 9.02 10.87 -4.08
CA LEU A 136 10.08 11.87 -3.97
C LEU A 136 10.91 11.69 -2.70
N ALA A 137 10.28 11.35 -1.58
CA ALA A 137 10.98 10.99 -0.34
C ALA A 137 11.83 9.73 -0.53
N ALA A 138 11.31 8.67 -1.14
CA ALA A 138 12.08 7.45 -1.42
C ALA A 138 13.34 7.74 -2.26
N LEU A 139 13.25 8.63 -3.27
CA LEU A 139 14.41 9.07 -4.04
C LEU A 139 15.47 9.78 -3.18
N CYS A 140 15.04 10.60 -2.21
CA CYS A 140 15.93 11.22 -1.23
C CYS A 140 16.63 10.17 -0.35
N GLY A 141 15.91 9.12 0.08
CA GLY A 141 16.47 7.99 0.80
C GLY A 141 17.56 7.27 0.01
N VAL A 142 17.31 6.96 -1.27
CA VAL A 142 18.30 6.34 -2.17
C VAL A 142 19.54 7.24 -2.33
N MET A 143 19.37 8.55 -2.40
CA MET A 143 20.52 9.48 -2.45
C MET A 143 21.32 9.49 -1.15
N SER A 144 20.65 9.41 -0.01
CA SER A 144 21.29 9.39 1.32
C SER A 144 22.10 8.10 1.52
N GLU A 145 21.57 6.96 1.09
CA GLU A 145 22.26 5.67 1.13
C GLU A 145 23.55 5.67 0.29
N ARG A 146 23.56 6.38 -0.85
CA ARG A 146 24.79 6.55 -1.66
C ARG A 146 25.89 7.31 -0.93
N CYS A 147 25.53 8.17 0.02
CA CYS A 147 26.47 8.91 0.88
C CYS A 147 26.82 8.13 2.16
N GLY A 148 26.37 6.88 2.32
CA GLY A 148 26.64 6.04 3.48
C GLY A 148 25.76 6.33 4.70
N VAL A 149 24.65 7.07 4.52
CA VAL A 149 23.71 7.40 5.61
C VAL A 149 22.31 6.90 5.25
N VAL A 150 21.82 5.90 5.99
CA VAL A 150 20.46 5.40 5.87
C VAL A 150 19.52 6.37 6.58
N ASN A 151 18.73 7.12 5.81
CA ASN A 151 17.85 8.15 6.34
C ASN A 151 16.51 7.57 6.85
N ILE A 152 16.54 6.97 8.03
CA ILE A 152 15.33 6.46 8.71
C ILE A 152 14.40 7.58 9.18
N ALA A 153 14.92 8.81 9.34
CA ALA A 153 14.19 9.99 9.83
C ALA A 153 13.21 10.62 8.80
N ILE A 154 13.08 10.04 7.61
CA ILE A 154 12.46 10.72 6.47
C ILE A 154 10.99 11.08 6.69
N GLU A 155 10.23 10.25 7.40
CA GLU A 155 8.83 10.50 7.72
C GLU A 155 8.70 11.72 8.63
N GLY A 156 9.53 11.82 9.67
CA GLY A 156 9.54 12.95 10.58
C GLY A 156 10.01 14.24 9.92
N ILE A 157 11.00 14.15 9.02
CA ILE A 157 11.45 15.28 8.20
C ILE A 157 10.30 15.78 7.31
N MET A 158 9.57 14.88 6.64
CA MET A 158 8.41 15.23 5.81
C MET A 158 7.31 15.92 6.61
N LEU A 159 6.90 15.32 7.74
CA LEU A 159 5.83 15.86 8.59
C LEU A 159 6.18 17.25 9.12
N SER A 160 7.40 17.41 9.63
CA SER A 160 7.85 18.69 10.19
C SER A 160 7.96 19.78 9.12
N SER A 161 8.47 19.44 7.93
CA SER A 161 8.59 20.38 6.81
C SER A 161 7.23 20.79 6.26
N ALA A 162 6.29 19.85 6.16
CA ALA A 162 4.93 20.12 5.73
C ALA A 162 4.21 21.06 6.71
N LEU A 163 4.31 20.80 8.02
CA LEU A 163 3.74 21.68 9.03
C LEU A 163 4.35 23.09 8.96
N ALA A 164 5.67 23.19 8.89
CA ALA A 164 6.36 24.47 8.82
C ALA A 164 5.95 25.28 7.56
N ALA A 165 5.78 24.59 6.43
CA ALA A 165 5.31 25.20 5.19
C ALA A 165 3.90 25.79 5.34
N VAL A 166 2.98 25.04 5.95
CA VAL A 166 1.60 25.50 6.16
C VAL A 166 1.58 26.67 7.13
N VAL A 167 2.26 26.57 8.28
CA VAL A 167 2.32 27.65 9.27
C VAL A 167 2.89 28.93 8.66
N ALA A 168 4.04 28.85 7.99
CA ALA A 168 4.67 30.01 7.37
C ALA A 168 3.83 30.57 6.21
N GLY A 169 3.30 29.71 5.35
CA GLY A 169 2.44 30.10 4.23
C GLY A 169 1.17 30.80 4.68
N THR A 170 0.54 30.32 5.77
CA THR A 170 -0.65 30.95 6.35
C THR A 170 -0.32 32.29 6.99
N VAL A 171 0.74 32.39 7.80
CA VAL A 171 1.11 33.65 8.49
C VAL A 171 1.54 34.74 7.49
N THR A 172 2.24 34.35 6.42
CA THR A 172 2.75 35.31 5.43
C THR A 172 1.82 35.55 4.25
N HIS A 173 0.72 34.78 4.16
CA HIS A 173 -0.17 34.73 3.00
C HIS A 173 0.56 34.52 1.66
N ASN A 174 1.72 33.85 1.69
CA ASN A 174 2.56 33.64 0.51
C ASN A 174 3.05 32.20 0.42
N LEU A 175 2.60 31.50 -0.61
CA LEU A 175 2.93 30.10 -0.86
C LEU A 175 4.44 29.87 -1.06
N TYR A 176 5.14 30.80 -1.71
CA TYR A 176 6.57 30.67 -1.98
C TYR A 176 7.42 30.77 -0.70
N ILE A 177 6.98 31.59 0.27
CA ILE A 177 7.64 31.66 1.58
C ILE A 177 7.42 30.36 2.34
N GLY A 178 6.19 29.82 2.31
CA GLY A 178 5.91 28.49 2.87
C GLY A 178 6.82 27.40 2.29
N LEU A 179 6.98 27.37 0.96
CA LEU A 179 7.88 26.44 0.29
C LEU A 179 9.35 26.60 0.74
N LEU A 180 9.84 27.84 0.82
CA LEU A 180 11.21 28.12 1.26
C LEU A 180 11.44 27.65 2.70
N VAL A 181 10.49 27.92 3.59
CA VAL A 181 10.53 27.45 4.98
C VAL A 181 10.50 25.92 5.05
N ALA A 182 9.72 25.25 4.20
CA ALA A 182 9.71 23.80 4.09
C ALA A 182 11.11 23.24 3.76
N MET A 183 11.78 23.82 2.77
CA MET A 183 13.12 23.40 2.36
C MET A 183 14.14 23.61 3.49
N LEU A 184 14.08 24.76 4.16
CA LEU A 184 14.99 25.07 5.27
C LEU A 184 14.78 24.14 6.47
N THR A 185 13.53 23.89 6.86
CA THR A 185 13.21 23.01 7.99
C THR A 185 13.56 21.56 7.70
N GLY A 186 13.29 21.08 6.48
CA GLY A 186 13.71 19.75 6.05
C GLY A 186 15.23 19.59 6.03
N GLY A 187 15.94 20.56 5.46
CA GLY A 187 17.40 20.60 5.46
C GLY A 187 18.00 20.64 6.88
N LEU A 188 17.39 21.41 7.79
CA LEU A 188 17.83 21.51 9.18
C LEU A 188 17.66 20.17 9.91
N LEU A 189 16.52 19.51 9.81
CA LEU A 189 16.30 18.20 10.45
C LEU A 189 17.19 17.11 9.84
N ALA A 190 17.39 17.14 8.52
CA ALA A 190 18.34 16.25 7.86
C ALA A 190 19.78 16.50 8.36
N ALA A 191 20.17 17.77 8.56
CA ALA A 191 21.47 18.13 9.12
C ALA A 191 21.61 17.66 10.57
N VAL A 192 20.56 17.77 11.40
CA VAL A 192 20.55 17.21 12.76
C VAL A 192 20.78 15.70 12.71
N HIS A 193 20.04 14.97 11.86
CA HIS A 193 20.22 13.53 11.70
C HIS A 193 21.65 13.17 11.22
N ALA A 194 22.20 13.94 10.30
CA ALA A 194 23.57 13.78 9.81
C ALA A 194 24.62 14.05 10.91
N VAL A 195 24.45 15.08 11.74
CA VAL A 195 25.35 15.35 12.87
C VAL A 195 25.31 14.21 13.89
N LEU A 196 24.10 13.75 14.24
CA LEU A 196 23.94 12.63 15.17
C LEU A 196 24.61 11.35 14.65
N SER A 197 24.43 11.03 13.37
CA SER A 197 24.93 9.79 12.78
C SER A 197 26.42 9.84 12.40
N ILE A 198 26.89 10.96 11.85
CA ILE A 198 28.28 11.10 11.35
C ILE A 198 29.21 11.59 12.45
N SER A 199 28.85 12.67 13.14
CA SER A 199 29.75 13.31 14.12
C SER A 199 29.68 12.63 15.47
N LEU A 200 28.47 12.31 15.94
CA LEU A 200 28.27 11.68 17.26
C LEU A 200 28.23 10.14 17.20
N LYS A 201 28.27 9.55 15.99
CA LYS A 201 28.27 8.09 15.77
C LYS A 201 27.10 7.38 16.45
N VAL A 202 25.96 8.07 16.57
CA VAL A 202 24.71 7.46 17.04
C VAL A 202 24.20 6.52 15.96
N ASP A 203 23.61 5.40 16.38
CA ASP A 203 22.93 4.49 15.47
C ASP A 203 21.85 5.23 14.64
N GLN A 204 21.87 5.03 13.32
CA GLN A 204 21.01 5.73 12.37
C GLN A 204 19.53 5.32 12.54
N ILE A 205 19.26 4.09 12.98
CA ILE A 205 17.92 3.61 13.30
C ILE A 205 17.42 4.31 14.57
N VAL A 206 18.25 4.38 15.62
CA VAL A 206 17.86 5.02 16.89
C VAL A 206 17.61 6.52 16.72
N SER A 207 18.55 7.22 16.09
CA SER A 207 18.39 8.67 15.84
C SER A 207 17.24 8.96 14.88
N GLY A 208 17.05 8.15 13.83
CA GLY A 208 15.96 8.34 12.88
C GLY A 208 14.58 8.05 13.45
N THR A 209 14.44 6.98 14.23
CA THR A 209 13.18 6.67 14.94
C THR A 209 12.83 7.73 15.98
N ALA A 210 13.82 8.26 16.72
CA ALA A 210 13.61 9.36 17.65
C ALA A 210 13.09 10.62 16.94
N ILE A 211 13.65 10.98 15.78
CA ILE A 211 13.17 12.11 14.98
C ILE A 211 11.75 11.86 14.48
N ASN A 212 11.43 10.66 13.99
CA ASN A 212 10.08 10.32 13.52
C ASN A 212 9.04 10.42 14.65
N ILE A 213 9.33 9.85 15.82
CA ILE A 213 8.42 9.88 16.98
C ILE A 213 8.22 11.33 17.45
N PHE A 214 9.31 12.09 17.57
CA PHE A 214 9.24 13.49 17.95
C PHE A 214 8.39 14.30 16.96
N ALA A 215 8.68 14.17 15.66
CA ALA A 215 7.95 14.87 14.61
C ALA A 215 6.48 14.47 14.57
N ALA A 216 6.14 13.19 14.67
CA ALA A 216 4.77 12.73 14.70
C ALA A 216 4.00 13.35 15.88
N GLY A 217 4.56 13.29 17.10
CA GLY A 217 3.93 13.87 18.29
C GLY A 217 3.83 15.40 18.23
N ALA A 218 4.92 16.08 17.88
CA ALA A 218 4.97 17.53 17.83
C ALA A 218 4.04 18.10 16.74
N THR A 219 4.04 17.50 15.54
CA THR A 219 3.20 17.99 14.45
C THR A 219 1.72 17.76 14.70
N SER A 220 1.33 16.61 15.24
CA SER A 220 -0.06 16.35 15.64
C SER A 220 -0.53 17.33 16.72
N PHE A 221 0.30 17.58 17.75
CA PHE A 221 -0.05 18.52 18.82
C PHE A 221 -0.21 19.96 18.32
N ILE A 222 0.74 20.44 17.50
CA ILE A 222 0.69 21.81 16.96
C ILE A 222 -0.51 21.96 16.03
N ALA A 223 -0.76 20.98 15.16
CA ALA A 223 -1.91 21.01 14.25
C ALA A 223 -3.24 21.08 15.01
N ALA A 224 -3.45 20.20 16.00
CA ALA A 224 -4.67 20.19 16.81
C ALA A 224 -4.85 21.51 17.59
N ARG A 225 -3.77 22.10 18.11
CA ARG A 225 -3.89 23.31 18.95
C ARG A 225 -4.03 24.61 18.14
N PHE A 226 -3.33 24.72 17.03
CA PHE A 226 -3.15 25.99 16.31
C PHE A 226 -3.79 26.02 14.92
N LEU A 227 -3.90 24.88 14.23
CA LEU A 227 -4.53 24.85 12.90
C LEU A 227 -6.03 24.57 12.99
N GLU A 228 -6.46 23.56 13.75
CA GLU A 228 -7.89 23.21 13.81
C GLU A 228 -8.77 24.32 14.39
N LYS A 229 -8.28 25.08 15.38
CA LYS A 229 -9.03 26.17 16.02
C LYS A 229 -9.25 27.41 15.11
N ASN A 230 -8.54 27.49 13.99
CA ASN A 230 -8.61 28.63 13.05
C ASN A 230 -9.34 28.31 11.74
N ILE A 231 -9.84 27.08 11.56
CA ILE A 231 -10.62 26.70 10.37
C ILE A 231 -11.94 27.49 10.31
N ASP A 232 -12.50 27.87 11.46
CA ASP A 232 -13.75 28.64 11.56
C ASP A 232 -13.59 30.14 11.19
N LYS A 233 -12.36 30.60 10.90
CA LYS A 233 -12.03 32.02 10.60
C LYS A 233 -11.32 32.22 9.25
N LEU A 234 -11.22 31.18 8.43
CA LEU A 234 -10.80 31.23 7.03
C LEU A 234 -12.03 31.24 6.13
#